data_AF-A0A2M8BFH3-F1
#
_entry.id   AF-A0A2M8BFH3-F1
#
_cell.length_a   1.000
_cell.length_b   1.000
_cell.length_c   1.000
_cell.angle_alpha   90.00
_cell.angle_beta   90.00
_cell.angle_gamma   90.00
#
_symmetry.space_group_name_H-M   'P 1'
#
loop_
_entity.id
_entity.type
_entity.pdbx_description
1 polymer ?
#
loop_
_entity_poly.entity_id
_entity_poly.type
_entity_poly.pdbx_seq_one_letter_code
_entity_poly.pdbx_strand_id
1 'polypeptide(L)' 'MSSMNYKGYTARIAFSEDDGVFWGKVLGLPASTSISFEGDTVAQASGLSLNQWAAKALQQAAHR' A
#
# COMPACT_ATOMS: atom_id res chain seq x y z
N MET A 1 -11.62 0.82 -3.49
CA MET A 1 -10.67 -0.22 -3.03
C MET A 1 -9.77 -0.60 -4.18
N SER A 2 -8.46 -0.44 -4.03
CA SER A 2 -7.47 -0.75 -5.07
C SER A 2 -6.70 -2.02 -4.68
N SER A 3 -6.35 -2.85 -5.67
CA SER A 3 -5.56 -4.06 -5.48
C SER A 3 -4.13 -3.85 -5.99
N MET A 4 -3.13 -4.24 -5.20
CA MET A 4 -1.71 -4.20 -5.56
C MET A 4 -1.17 -5.63 -5.64
N ASN A 5 -0.30 -5.91 -6.61
CA ASN A 5 0.41 -7.18 -6.70
C ASN A 5 1.91 -6.95 -6.55
N TYR A 6 2.56 -7.72 -5.68
CA TYR A 6 4.01 -7.66 -5.47
C TYR A 6 4.57 -9.05 -5.17
N LYS A 7 5.55 -9.50 -5.96
CA LYS A 7 6.19 -10.82 -5.82
C LYS A 7 5.21 -12.00 -5.69
N GLY A 8 4.09 -11.93 -6.41
CA GLY A 8 3.02 -12.95 -6.37
C GLY A 8 2.03 -12.80 -5.21
N TYR A 9 2.24 -11.84 -4.31
CA TYR A 9 1.29 -11.51 -3.25
C TYR A 9 0.34 -10.43 -3.72
N THR A 10 -0.95 -10.65 -3.49
CA THR A 10 -1.97 -9.63 -3.72
C THR A 10 -2.31 -8.96 -2.40
N ALA A 11 -2.31 -7.63 -2.37
CA ALA A 11 -2.81 -6.85 -1.25
C ALA A 11 -4.01 -6.01 -1.67
N ARG A 12 -4.96 -5.84 -0.75
CA ARG A 12 -6.02 -4.83 -0.88
C ARG A 12 -5.66 -3.63 -0.06
N ILE A 13 -5.86 -2.45 -0.65
CA ILE A 13 -5.63 -1.16 -0.02
C ILE A 13 -6.94 -0.38 0.00
N ALA A 14 -7.22 0.23 1.14
CA ALA A 14 -8.32 1.14 1.36
C ALA A 14 -7.83 2.37 2.14
N PHE A 15 -8.54 3.47 1.95
CA PHE A 15 -8.27 4.73 2.61
C PHE A 15 -9.37 4.96 3.64
N SER A 16 -8.97 5.30 4.86
CA SER A 16 -9.87 5.77 5.91
C SER A 16 -9.85 7.29 5.88
N GLU A 17 -10.97 7.91 5.52
CA GLU A 17 -11.12 9.37 5.51
C GLU A 17 -11.18 9.96 6.92
N ASP A 18 -11.63 9.17 7.90
CA ASP A 18 -11.74 9.55 9.31
C ASP A 18 -10.35 9.75 9.96
N ASP A 19 -9.47 8.77 9.78
CA ASP A 19 -8.09 8.80 10.30
C ASP A 19 -7.08 9.45 9.32
N GLY A 20 -7.47 9.64 8.05
CA GLY A 20 -6.55 10.10 7.01
C GLY A 20 -5.45 9.10 6.65
N VAL A 21 -5.66 7.80 6.97
CA VAL A 21 -4.65 6.74 6.83
C VAL A 21 -5.02 5.77 5.74
N PHE A 22 -4.00 5.30 5.00
CA PHE A 22 -4.15 4.14 4.13
C PHE A 22 -3.88 2.87 4.92
N TRP A 23 -4.83 1.94 4.86
CA TRP A 23 -4.68 0.61 5.42
C TRP A 23 -4.70 -0.42 4.30
N GLY A 24 -3.95 -1.50 4.49
CA GLY A 24 -3.95 -2.61 3.55
C GLY A 24 -3.71 -3.95 4.22
N LYS A 25 -4.16 -5.00 3.52
CA LYS A 25 -4.04 -6.39 3.97
C LYS A 25 -3.59 -7.29 2.83
N VAL A 26 -2.62 -8.15 3.12
CA VAL A 26 -2.14 -9.17 2.19
C VAL A 26 -3.14 -10.33 2.15
N LEU A 27 -3.49 -10.75 0.95
CA LEU A 27 -4.36 -11.87 0.66
C LEU A 27 -3.54 -13.12 0.28
N GLY A 28 -4.17 -14.29 0.42
CA GLY A 28 -3.55 -15.56 0.02
C GLY A 28 -2.51 -16.10 1.00
N LEU A 29 -2.44 -15.54 2.21
CA LEU A 29 -1.63 -16.09 3.29
C LEU A 29 -2.36 -17.25 3.99
N PRO A 30 -1.63 -18.18 4.64
CA PRO A 30 -2.21 -19.23 5.46
C PRO A 30 -3.16 -18.65 6.52
N ALA A 31 -4.18 -19.41 6.93
CA ALA A 31 -5.16 -18.95 7.92
C ALA A 31 -4.54 -18.53 9.26
N SER A 32 -3.34 -19.04 9.59
CA SER A 32 -2.58 -18.68 10.78
C SER A 32 -1.81 -17.37 10.68
N THR A 33 -1.74 -16.75 9.50
CA THR A 33 -0.85 -15.62 9.23
C THR A 33 -1.62 -14.48 8.58
N SER A 34 -1.74 -13.36 9.30
CA SER A 34 -2.28 -12.12 8.75
C SER A 34 -1.21 -11.04 8.74
N ILE A 35 -1.00 -10.42 7.57
CA ILE A 35 -0.13 -9.26 7.43
C ILE A 35 -0.99 -8.08 6.99
N SER A 36 -0.98 -7.04 7.80
CA SER A 36 -1.61 -5.74 7.53
C SER A 36 -0.55 -4.64 7.58
N PHE A 37 -0.79 -3.54 6.87
CA PHE A 37 0.07 -2.38 6.87
C PHE A 37 -0.77 -1.11 6.92
N GLU A 38 -0.28 -0.11 7.64
CA GLU A 38 -0.87 1.21 7.79
C GLU A 38 0.21 2.25 7.49
N GLY A 39 -0.14 3.30 6.75
CA GLY A 39 0.82 4.33 6.39
C GLY A 39 0.18 5.70 6.25
N ASP A 40 0.60 6.64 7.11
CA ASP A 40 0.25 8.07 7.04
C ASP A 40 0.85 8.78 5.82
N THR A 41 1.97 8.28 5.31
CA THR A 41 2.80 8.98 4.31
C THR A 41 2.18 9.03 2.92
N VAL A 42 1.13 8.25 2.66
CA VAL A 42 0.41 8.30 1.38
C VAL A 42 -0.55 9.50 1.36
N ALA A 43 -1.08 9.95 2.51
CA ALA A 43 -1.85 11.18 2.60
C ALA A 43 -0.99 12.45 2.42
N GLN A 44 0.31 12.38 2.76
CA GLN A 44 1.27 13.44 2.42
C GLN A 44 1.63 13.51 0.92
N ALA A 45 1.15 12.60 0.08
CA ALA A 45 1.33 12.67 -1.37
C ALA A 45 0.30 13.61 -2.00
N SER A 46 0.49 14.91 -1.74
CA SER A 46 -0.02 16.04 -2.50
C SER A 46 -0.25 15.71 -3.98
N GLY A 47 -1.51 15.56 -4.39
CA GLY A 47 -1.96 15.66 -5.79
C GLY A 47 -1.38 14.66 -6.80
N LEU A 48 -0.70 13.59 -6.36
CA LEU A 48 -0.17 12.56 -7.26
C LEU A 48 -1.06 11.34 -7.20
N SER A 49 -1.45 10.83 -8.37
CA SER A 49 -2.21 9.59 -8.45
C SER A 49 -1.45 8.43 -7.79
N LEU A 50 -2.18 7.46 -7.22
CA LEU A 50 -1.62 6.28 -6.53
C LEU A 50 -0.51 5.57 -7.34
N ASN A 51 -0.64 5.58 -8.66
CA ASN A 51 0.35 5.01 -9.58
C ASN A 51 1.68 5.77 -9.58
N GLN A 52 1.65 7.10 -9.45
CA GLN A 52 2.85 7.94 -9.38
C GLN A 52 3.56 7.80 -8.04
N TRP A 53 2.82 7.60 -6.94
CA TRP A 53 3.41 7.29 -5.64
C TRP A 53 4.14 5.93 -5.68
N ALA A 54 3.48 4.90 -6.19
CA ALA A 54 4.06 3.56 -6.29
C ALA A 54 5.35 3.53 -7.12
N ALA A 55 5.40 4.28 -8.23
CA ALA A 55 6.61 4.42 -9.04
C ALA A 55 7.78 5.07 -8.28
N LYS A 56 7.51 6.12 -7.49
CA LYS A 56 8.53 6.79 -6.67
C LYS A 56 9.08 5.90 -5.56
N ALA A 57 8.21 5.19 -4.85
CA ALA A 57 8.61 4.29 -3.77
C ALA A 57 9.54 3.17 -4.27
N LEU A 58 9.25 2.63 -5.46
CA LEU A 58 10.09 1.61 -6.11
C LEU A 58 11.46 2.15 -6.55
N GLN A 59 11.52 3.38 -7.09
CA GLN A 59 12.79 4.02 -7.47
C GLN A 59 13.70 4.29 -6.27
N GLN A 60 13.16 4.73 -5.14
CA GLN A 60 13.94 4.99 -3.93
C GLN A 60 14.48 3.70 -3.30
N ALA A 61 13.71 2.61 -3.34
CA ALA A 61 14.14 1.31 -2.83
C ALA A 61 15.23 0.65 -3.68
N ALA A 62 15.28 0.96 -4.99
CA ALA A 62 16.28 0.42 -5.92
C ALA A 62 17.63 1.16 -5.89
N HIS A 63 17.71 2.31 -5.19
CA HIS A 63 18.92 3.13 -5.08
C HIS A 63 19.66 2.96 -3.74
N ARG A 64 19.34 1.90 -2.99
CA ARG A 64 20.04 1.48 -1.77
C ARG A 64 20.66 0.10 -1.93
#